data_AF-A0AAE4ELM2-F1
#
_entry.id   AF-A0AAE4ELM2-F1
#
_cell.length_a   1.000
_cell.length_b   1.000
_cell.length_c   1.000
_cell.angle_alpha   90.00
_cell.angle_beta   90.00
_cell.angle_gamma   90.00
#
_symmetry.space_group_name_H-M   'P 1'
#
loop_
_entity.id
_entity.type
_entity.pdbx_description
1 polymer ?
#
loop_
_entity_poly.entity_id
_entity_poly.type
_entity_poly.pdbx_seq_one_letter_code
_entity_poly.pdbx_strand_id
1 'polypeptide(L)'
;MTTELPVLAPPRVAHRGRGTAYVLLAALFFSTSGTLGKSVMSAGVTPQQVAAARIALAGVVLLAGVALVAPRKLRVRRAELPVLAGYGLLGVAGVQLLYFVAAGRIPVGIAILLEFVSPVLIALWVRFVRRHRLPRAVWGGIALAMAGLALVAQVWEGVTLDGLGLLAGFGAALCSAGYFLLGERAVAGIDPLGLVTWGMVIGAVAISFVAPPWTWPAALLDVPVGFGAWHPPVWLLLTLLVLVATVLAYVCGISALRHLPASVASVVGLVEPVITIFAAWVLIGEELAWPQLLGSAILLAGAYIVQRYSEILSG
;
A
#
# COMPACT_ATOMS: atom_id res chain seq x y z
N MET A 1 16.76 27.56 30.26
CA MET A 1 16.28 27.79 28.89
C MET A 1 15.64 26.50 28.39
N THR A 2 14.35 26.33 28.63
CA THR A 2 13.57 25.16 28.20
C THR A 2 13.14 25.39 26.75
N THR A 3 13.78 24.69 25.82
CA THR A 3 13.40 24.70 24.40
C THR A 3 12.08 23.93 24.28
N GLU A 4 10.95 24.63 24.42
CA GLU A 4 9.66 24.06 24.10
C GLU A 4 9.65 23.72 22.60
N LEU A 5 9.63 22.43 22.30
CA LEU A 5 9.36 21.93 20.95
C LEU A 5 8.00 22.48 20.53
N PRO A 6 7.90 23.20 19.39
CA PRO A 6 6.63 23.72 18.95
C PRO A 6 5.65 22.55 18.78
N VAL A 7 4.57 22.59 19.56
CA VAL A 7 3.42 21.70 19.40
C VAL A 7 2.90 21.97 17.99
N LEU A 8 3.25 21.11 17.04
CA LEU A 8 2.76 21.16 15.67
C LEU A 8 1.23 21.18 15.75
N ALA A 9 0.64 22.34 15.42
CA ALA A 9 -0.80 22.48 15.30
C ALA A 9 -1.33 21.35 14.42
N PRO A 10 -2.47 20.71 14.77
CA PRO A 10 -3.03 19.66 13.93
C PRO A 10 -3.21 20.21 12.52
N PRO A 11 -2.72 19.51 11.48
CA PRO A 11 -2.89 19.97 10.11
C PRO A 11 -4.38 20.20 9.86
N ARG A 12 -4.76 21.44 9.54
CA ARG A 12 -6.14 21.76 9.17
C ARG A 12 -6.52 20.83 8.04
N VAL A 13 -7.47 19.96 8.29
CA VAL A 13 -7.93 19.01 7.28
C VAL A 13 -8.68 19.79 6.20
N ALA A 14 -7.95 20.21 5.16
CA ALA A 14 -8.44 21.22 4.23
C ALA A 14 -9.77 20.81 3.57
N HIS A 15 -9.98 19.52 3.29
CA HIS A 15 -11.25 18.96 2.80
C HIS A 15 -11.34 17.43 3.04
N ARG A 16 -12.01 16.99 4.12
CA ARG A 16 -12.14 15.56 4.49
C ARG A 16 -12.69 14.69 3.36
N GLY A 17 -13.79 15.12 2.72
CA GLY A 17 -14.43 14.34 1.64
C GLY A 17 -13.52 14.11 0.43
N ARG A 18 -12.65 15.08 0.09
CA ARG A 18 -11.65 14.90 -0.98
C ARG A 18 -10.59 13.88 -0.58
N GLY A 19 -10.16 13.90 0.68
CA GLY A 19 -9.25 12.90 1.23
C GLY A 19 -9.84 11.49 1.16
N THR A 20 -11.08 11.31 1.61
CA THR A 20 -11.77 10.01 1.56
C THR A 20 -11.91 9.52 0.12
N ALA A 21 -12.29 10.39 -0.82
CA ALA A 21 -12.37 10.04 -2.24
C ALA A 21 -11.02 9.53 -2.78
N TYR A 22 -9.91 10.20 -2.44
CA TYR A 22 -8.58 9.76 -2.85
C TYR A 22 -8.17 8.41 -2.24
N VAL A 23 -8.49 8.14 -0.97
CA VAL A 23 -8.19 6.81 -0.38
C VAL A 23 -9.01 5.72 -1.06
N LEU A 24 -10.30 5.96 -1.32
CA LEU A 24 -11.16 4.98 -1.98
C LEU A 24 -10.70 4.72 -3.43
N LEU A 25 -10.28 5.76 -4.15
CA LEU A 25 -9.67 5.61 -5.48
C LEU A 25 -8.36 4.84 -5.40
N ALA A 26 -7.51 5.14 -4.41
CA ALA A 26 -6.27 4.39 -4.21
C ALA A 26 -6.55 2.91 -3.93
N ALA A 27 -7.48 2.58 -3.04
CA ALA A 27 -7.89 1.21 -2.72
C ALA A 27 -8.44 0.48 -3.95
N LEU A 28 -9.28 1.15 -4.75
CA LEU A 28 -9.79 0.62 -6.00
C LEU A 28 -8.65 0.31 -6.98
N PHE A 29 -7.68 1.21 -7.15
CA PHE A 29 -6.56 0.96 -8.05
C PHE A 29 -5.61 -0.13 -7.51
N PHE A 30 -5.28 -0.11 -6.22
CA PHE A 30 -4.44 -1.15 -5.60
C PHE A 30 -5.08 -2.54 -5.67
N SER A 31 -6.41 -2.64 -5.53
CA SER A 31 -7.10 -3.93 -5.59
C SER A 31 -6.96 -4.66 -6.93
N THR A 32 -6.68 -3.94 -8.03
CA THR A 32 -6.40 -4.55 -9.34
C THR A 32 -5.01 -5.17 -9.40
N SER A 33 -4.11 -4.86 -8.46
CA SER A 33 -2.73 -5.34 -8.47
C SER A 33 -2.65 -6.87 -8.35
N GLY A 34 -3.49 -7.48 -7.50
CA GLY A 34 -3.48 -8.92 -7.28
C GLY A 34 -3.90 -9.70 -8.52
N THR A 35 -5.01 -9.29 -9.15
CA THR A 35 -5.59 -9.94 -10.33
C THR A 35 -4.68 -9.81 -11.56
N LEU A 36 -4.17 -8.60 -11.83
CA LEU A 36 -3.23 -8.35 -12.92
C LEU A 36 -1.89 -9.08 -12.67
N GLY A 37 -1.36 -8.98 -11.45
CA GLY A 37 -0.09 -9.61 -11.06
C GLY A 37 -0.12 -11.13 -11.18
N LYS A 38 -1.17 -11.79 -10.67
CA LYS A 38 -1.35 -13.24 -10.77
C LYS A 38 -1.34 -13.73 -12.22
N SER A 39 -2.02 -13.00 -13.09
CA SER A 39 -2.10 -13.34 -14.52
C SER A 39 -0.75 -13.16 -15.22
N VAL A 40 0.00 -12.09 -14.91
CA VAL A 40 1.39 -11.92 -15.40
C VAL A 40 2.31 -13.04 -14.91
N MET A 41 2.20 -13.42 -13.64
CA MET A 41 3.03 -14.50 -13.07
C MET A 41 2.72 -15.88 -13.69
N SER A 42 1.52 -16.08 -14.24
CA SER A 42 1.16 -17.33 -14.93
C SER A 42 2.00 -17.60 -16.19
N ALA A 43 2.62 -16.56 -16.78
CA ALA A 43 3.61 -16.74 -17.86
C ALA A 43 4.97 -17.27 -17.37
N GLY A 44 5.20 -17.41 -16.05
CA GLY A 44 6.48 -17.83 -15.48
C GLY A 44 7.36 -16.69 -14.97
N VAL A 45 6.83 -15.45 -14.91
CA VAL A 45 7.51 -14.31 -14.29
C VAL A 45 7.44 -14.42 -12.77
N THR A 46 8.55 -14.18 -12.07
CA THR A 46 8.56 -14.25 -10.60
C THR A 46 7.88 -13.03 -9.95
N PRO A 47 7.32 -13.15 -8.74
CA PRO A 47 6.76 -12.00 -8.02
C PRO A 47 7.75 -10.84 -7.89
N GLN A 48 9.02 -11.16 -7.60
CA GLN A 48 10.11 -10.21 -7.44
C GLN A 48 10.34 -9.40 -8.72
N GLN A 49 10.36 -10.07 -9.87
CA GLN A 49 10.46 -9.43 -11.17
C GLN A 49 9.27 -8.51 -11.43
N VAL A 50 8.04 -8.97 -11.14
CA VAL A 50 6.82 -8.17 -11.36
C VAL A 50 6.85 -6.87 -10.57
N ALA A 51 7.18 -6.89 -9.27
CA ALA A 51 7.23 -5.62 -8.53
C ALA A 51 8.47 -4.78 -8.83
N ALA A 52 9.62 -5.39 -9.15
CA ALA A 52 10.77 -4.62 -9.62
C ALA A 52 10.43 -3.85 -10.91
N ALA A 53 9.82 -4.54 -11.88
CA ALA A 53 9.35 -3.93 -13.11
C ALA A 53 8.32 -2.83 -12.84
N ARG A 54 7.30 -3.07 -11.99
CA ARG A 54 6.26 -2.07 -11.73
C ARG A 54 6.82 -0.80 -11.08
N ILE A 55 7.71 -0.94 -10.09
CA ILE A 55 8.31 0.21 -9.37
C ILE A 55 9.27 0.96 -10.29
N ALA A 56 10.12 0.25 -11.04
CA ALA A 56 11.05 0.86 -11.98
C ALA A 56 10.34 1.63 -13.09
N LEU A 57 9.36 0.99 -13.75
CA LEU A 57 8.59 1.61 -14.82
C LEU A 57 7.73 2.75 -14.29
N ALA A 58 7.09 2.61 -13.12
CA ALA A 58 6.36 3.71 -12.48
C ALA A 58 7.28 4.90 -12.16
N GLY A 59 8.50 4.64 -11.67
CA GLY A 59 9.52 5.65 -11.43
C GLY A 59 9.90 6.42 -12.69
N VAL A 60 10.13 5.70 -13.81
CA VAL A 60 10.42 6.31 -15.11
C VAL A 60 9.23 7.12 -15.63
N VAL A 61 8.02 6.55 -15.63
CA VAL A 61 6.80 7.21 -16.11
C VAL A 61 6.51 8.48 -15.32
N LEU A 62 6.59 8.41 -13.98
CA LEU A 62 6.38 9.56 -13.11
C LEU A 62 7.47 10.60 -13.30
N LEU A 63 8.75 10.20 -13.33
CA LEU A 63 9.85 11.15 -13.49
C LEU A 63 9.75 11.88 -14.83
N ALA A 64 9.55 11.15 -15.93
CA ALA A 64 9.38 11.74 -17.24
C ALA A 64 8.12 12.62 -17.32
N GLY A 65 6.96 12.10 -16.90
CA GLY A 65 5.70 12.84 -16.95
C GLY A 65 5.72 14.13 -16.11
N VAL A 66 6.25 14.06 -14.89
CA VAL A 66 6.32 15.23 -14.00
C VAL A 66 7.40 16.22 -14.46
N ALA A 67 8.53 15.75 -14.97
CA ALA A 67 9.55 16.64 -15.53
C ALA A 67 9.03 17.42 -16.75
N LEU A 68 8.19 16.80 -17.59
CA LEU A 68 7.61 17.43 -18.76
C LEU A 68 6.45 18.38 -18.42
N VAL A 69 5.55 17.97 -17.53
CA VAL A 69 4.30 18.71 -17.27
C VAL A 69 4.42 19.70 -16.12
N ALA A 70 5.17 19.36 -15.07
CA ALA A 70 5.23 20.14 -13.84
C ALA A 70 6.60 20.05 -13.15
N PRO A 71 7.71 20.43 -13.81
CA PRO A 71 9.07 20.23 -13.29
C PRO A 71 9.32 20.92 -11.95
N ARG A 72 8.56 21.99 -11.65
CA ARG A 72 8.61 22.67 -10.35
C ARG A 72 8.26 21.75 -9.17
N LYS A 73 7.44 20.71 -9.38
CA LYS A 73 7.08 19.72 -8.36
C LYS A 73 8.21 18.75 -8.02
N LEU A 74 9.23 18.64 -8.87
CA LEU A 74 10.42 17.84 -8.60
C LEU A 74 11.46 18.60 -7.77
N ARG A 75 11.26 19.90 -7.53
CA ARG A 75 12.17 20.70 -6.72
C ARG A 75 12.05 20.29 -5.26
N VAL A 76 13.16 19.81 -4.72
CA VAL A 76 13.27 19.33 -3.34
C VAL A 76 14.36 20.12 -2.63
N ARG A 77 14.10 20.50 -1.38
CA ARG A 77 15.10 21.15 -0.52
C ARG A 77 16.02 20.10 0.08
N ARG A 78 17.29 20.43 0.34
CA ARG A 78 18.23 19.48 0.96
C ARG A 78 17.74 18.93 2.31
N ALA A 79 16.99 19.73 3.06
CA ALA A 79 16.37 19.32 4.33
C ALA A 79 15.27 18.24 4.18
N GLU A 80 14.71 18.07 2.98
CA GLU A 80 13.65 17.10 2.67
C GLU A 80 14.21 15.75 2.22
N LEU A 81 15.50 15.69 1.83
CA LEU A 81 16.15 14.48 1.35
C LEU A 81 16.08 13.29 2.33
N PRO A 82 16.27 13.47 3.66
CA PRO A 82 16.16 12.34 4.59
C PRO A 82 14.76 11.73 4.63
N VAL A 83 13.71 12.58 4.54
CA VAL A 83 12.32 12.11 4.54
C VAL A 83 11.99 11.40 3.23
N LEU A 84 12.49 11.91 2.10
CA LEU A 84 12.33 11.26 0.79
C LEU A 84 13.06 9.92 0.71
N ALA A 85 14.29 9.85 1.21
CA ALA A 85 15.04 8.61 1.32
C ALA A 85 14.32 7.60 2.22
N GLY A 86 13.85 8.03 3.39
CA GLY A 86 13.05 7.20 4.29
C GLY A 86 11.76 6.70 3.62
N TYR A 87 11.04 7.57 2.91
CA TYR A 87 9.82 7.20 2.20
C TYR A 87 10.07 6.21 1.06
N GLY A 88 11.06 6.46 0.20
CA GLY A 88 11.40 5.54 -0.90
C GLY A 88 11.96 4.19 -0.42
N LEU A 89 12.83 4.21 0.60
CA LEU A 89 13.45 2.99 1.13
C LEU A 89 12.51 2.18 2.01
N LEU A 90 11.74 2.80 2.90
CA LEU A 90 10.81 2.08 3.77
C LEU A 90 9.45 1.90 3.11
N GLY A 91 8.83 3.00 2.68
CA GLY A 91 7.45 3.01 2.22
C GLY A 91 7.21 2.48 0.80
N VAL A 92 8.26 2.38 -0.02
CA VAL A 92 8.17 1.80 -1.37
C VAL A 92 8.95 0.49 -1.46
N ALA A 93 10.29 0.53 -1.36
CA ALA A 93 11.10 -0.67 -1.52
C ALA A 93 10.98 -1.65 -0.34
N GLY A 94 11.03 -1.15 0.89
CA GLY A 94 11.06 -1.97 2.11
C GLY A 94 9.81 -2.83 2.26
N VAL A 95 8.63 -2.25 2.04
CA VAL A 95 7.35 -2.99 1.99
C VAL A 95 7.47 -4.16 1.01
N GLN A 96 7.90 -3.87 -0.23
CA GLN A 96 7.92 -4.85 -1.30
C GLN A 96 8.94 -5.98 -1.07
N LEU A 97 10.16 -5.62 -0.66
CA LEU A 97 11.24 -6.57 -0.43
C LEU A 97 10.92 -7.52 0.73
N LEU A 98 10.43 -6.96 1.85
CA LEU A 98 10.09 -7.76 3.03
C LEU A 98 8.84 -8.61 2.78
N TYR A 99 7.86 -8.09 2.05
CA TYR A 99 6.72 -8.87 1.60
C TYR A 99 7.17 -10.08 0.76
N PHE A 100 8.11 -9.92 -0.16
CA PHE A 100 8.61 -11.04 -0.97
C PHE A 100 9.35 -12.09 -0.17
N VAL A 101 10.13 -11.68 0.83
CA VAL A 101 10.76 -12.62 1.76
C VAL A 101 9.68 -13.40 2.53
N ALA A 102 8.62 -12.73 2.95
CA ALA A 102 7.48 -13.36 3.63
C ALA A 102 6.74 -14.34 2.70
N ALA A 103 6.28 -13.87 1.53
CA ALA A 103 5.51 -14.66 0.57
C ALA A 103 6.28 -15.88 0.03
N GLY A 104 7.62 -15.85 0.04
CA GLY A 104 8.45 -17.01 -0.32
C GLY A 104 8.63 -18.04 0.80
N ARG A 105 8.16 -17.76 2.03
CA ARG A 105 8.43 -18.57 3.23
C ARG A 105 7.18 -18.97 4.01
N ILE A 106 6.14 -18.16 3.94
CA ILE A 106 4.84 -18.41 4.57
C ILE A 106 3.72 -18.27 3.52
N PRO A 107 2.54 -18.84 3.78
CA PRO A 107 1.40 -18.69 2.89
C PRO A 107 1.10 -17.23 2.57
N VAL A 108 0.79 -16.94 1.31
CA VAL A 108 0.57 -15.58 0.79
C VAL A 108 -0.54 -14.86 1.57
N GLY A 109 -1.61 -15.56 1.95
CA GLY A 109 -2.67 -15.00 2.79
C GLY A 109 -2.17 -14.50 4.15
N ILE A 110 -1.28 -15.26 4.81
CA ILE A 110 -0.65 -14.85 6.08
C ILE A 110 0.29 -13.65 5.86
N ALA A 111 1.08 -13.66 4.79
CA ALA A 111 1.96 -12.53 4.45
C ALA A 111 1.17 -11.23 4.23
N ILE A 112 0.06 -11.29 3.48
CA ILE A 112 -0.84 -10.16 3.25
C ILE A 112 -1.47 -9.70 4.57
N LEU A 113 -1.96 -10.62 5.40
CA LEU A 113 -2.52 -10.25 6.70
C LEU A 113 -1.51 -9.50 7.56
N LEU A 114 -0.26 -9.98 7.61
CA LEU A 114 0.81 -9.32 8.35
C LEU A 114 1.07 -7.92 7.81
N GLU A 115 1.16 -7.74 6.49
CA GLU A 115 1.33 -6.42 5.89
C GLU A 115 0.21 -5.45 6.29
N PHE A 116 -1.04 -5.91 6.31
CA PHE A 116 -2.20 -5.12 6.74
C PHE A 116 -2.32 -4.92 8.27
N VAL A 117 -1.33 -5.34 9.06
CA VAL A 117 -1.22 -4.94 10.48
C VAL A 117 -0.82 -3.47 10.63
N SER A 118 -0.39 -2.78 9.55
CA SER A 118 0.02 -1.37 9.60
C SER A 118 -0.94 -0.41 10.30
N PRO A 119 -2.28 -0.48 10.15
CA PRO A 119 -3.21 0.38 10.90
C PRO A 119 -3.10 0.20 12.43
N VAL A 120 -2.81 -1.03 12.89
CA VAL A 120 -2.55 -1.32 14.31
C VAL A 120 -1.29 -0.59 14.77
N LEU A 121 -0.21 -0.69 13.97
CA LEU A 121 1.07 -0.04 14.27
C LEU A 121 0.95 1.48 14.28
N ILE A 122 0.17 2.05 13.35
CA ILE A 122 -0.12 3.47 13.30
C ILE A 122 -0.95 3.90 14.52
N ALA A 123 -1.94 3.12 14.94
CA ALA A 123 -2.72 3.39 16.15
C ALA A 123 -1.84 3.36 17.42
N LEU A 124 -0.94 2.38 17.54
CA LEU A 124 0.05 2.30 18.62
C LEU A 124 0.98 3.52 18.61
N TRP A 125 1.48 3.92 17.44
CA TRP A 125 2.30 5.12 17.28
C TRP A 125 1.58 6.38 17.74
N VAL A 126 0.32 6.56 17.34
CA VAL A 126 -0.51 7.70 17.77
C VAL A 126 -0.70 7.69 19.29
N ARG A 127 -0.94 6.51 19.87
CA ARG A 127 -1.19 6.35 21.32
C ARG A 127 0.02 6.61 22.19
N PHE A 128 1.18 6.08 21.81
CA PHE A 128 2.38 6.06 22.65
C PHE A 128 3.38 7.15 22.29
N VAL A 129 3.57 7.44 21.00
CA VAL A 129 4.56 8.41 20.53
C VAL A 129 3.94 9.79 20.40
N ARG A 130 2.81 9.91 19.70
CA ARG A 130 2.08 11.20 19.67
C ARG A 130 1.31 11.47 20.97
N ARG A 131 1.27 10.52 21.91
CA ARG A 131 0.60 10.63 23.23
C ARG A 131 -0.89 11.03 23.16
N HIS A 132 -1.57 10.72 22.06
CA HIS A 132 -3.01 10.95 21.93
C HIS A 132 -3.78 9.76 22.49
N ARG A 133 -4.76 9.99 23.37
CA ARG A 133 -5.57 8.89 23.91
C ARG A 133 -6.59 8.42 22.88
N LEU A 134 -6.51 7.15 22.51
CA LEU A 134 -7.49 6.49 21.67
C LEU A 134 -8.59 5.85 22.55
N PRO A 135 -9.88 6.03 22.23
CA PRO A 135 -10.98 5.43 22.97
C PRO A 135 -10.98 3.91 22.77
N ARG A 136 -11.54 3.19 23.75
CA ARG A 136 -11.62 1.71 23.72
C ARG A 136 -12.31 1.17 22.46
N ALA A 137 -13.27 1.92 21.92
CA ALA A 137 -13.96 1.58 20.68
C ALA A 137 -13.02 1.47 19.47
N VAL A 138 -11.96 2.30 19.39
CA VAL A 138 -10.97 2.22 18.30
C VAL A 138 -10.20 0.90 18.38
N TRP A 139 -9.81 0.47 19.58
CA TRP A 139 -9.16 -0.83 19.76
C TRP A 139 -10.06 -2.01 19.42
N GLY A 140 -11.34 -1.94 19.82
CA GLY A 140 -12.34 -2.95 19.44
C GLY A 140 -12.56 -3.01 17.93
N GLY A 141 -12.67 -1.87 17.26
CA GLY A 141 -12.82 -1.80 15.81
C GLY A 141 -11.59 -2.32 15.05
N ILE A 142 -10.38 -2.01 15.52
CA ILE A 142 -9.13 -2.58 14.98
C ILE A 142 -9.12 -4.11 15.14
N ALA A 143 -9.43 -4.63 16.33
CA ALA A 143 -9.47 -6.08 16.57
C ALA A 143 -10.50 -6.77 15.67
N LEU A 144 -11.68 -6.17 15.50
CA LEU A 144 -12.72 -6.67 14.61
C LEU A 144 -12.25 -6.65 13.15
N ALA A 145 -11.60 -5.57 12.72
CA ALA A 145 -11.06 -5.46 11.36
C ALA A 145 -10.00 -6.52 11.05
N MET A 146 -9.08 -6.77 11.99
CA MET A 146 -8.06 -7.81 11.85
C MET A 146 -8.66 -9.21 11.84
N ALA A 147 -9.70 -9.48 12.63
CA ALA A 147 -10.42 -10.75 12.61
C ALA A 147 -11.13 -10.98 11.28
N GLY A 148 -11.80 -9.95 10.75
CA GLY A 148 -12.40 -9.99 9.42
C GLY A 148 -11.37 -10.24 8.32
N LEU A 149 -10.22 -9.57 8.40
CA LEU A 149 -9.13 -9.77 7.45
C LEU A 149 -8.55 -11.19 7.52
N ALA A 150 -8.43 -11.78 8.72
CA ALA A 150 -7.99 -13.18 8.88
C ALA A 150 -8.92 -14.17 8.19
N LEU A 151 -10.24 -13.89 8.21
CA LEU A 151 -11.23 -14.68 7.49
C LEU A 151 -11.10 -14.49 5.96
N VAL A 152 -10.93 -13.25 5.50
CA VAL A 152 -10.71 -12.93 4.07
C VAL A 152 -9.46 -13.61 3.54
N ALA A 153 -8.37 -13.60 4.32
CA ALA A 153 -7.10 -14.21 3.96
C ALA A 153 -7.05 -15.74 4.15
N GLN A 154 -8.13 -16.35 4.68
CA GLN A 154 -8.24 -17.79 4.96
C GLN A 154 -6.99 -18.35 5.65
N VAL A 155 -6.53 -17.68 6.71
CA VAL A 155 -5.21 -17.97 7.33
C VAL A 155 -5.03 -19.37 7.90
N TRP A 156 -6.08 -20.19 7.97
CA TRP A 156 -6.04 -21.59 8.36
C TRP A 156 -5.66 -22.54 7.21
N GLU A 157 -5.70 -22.08 5.96
CA GLU A 157 -5.31 -22.90 4.81
C GLU A 157 -3.80 -22.87 4.61
N GLY A 158 -3.17 -24.05 4.63
CA GLY A 158 -1.74 -24.19 4.32
C GLY A 158 -0.80 -23.64 5.38
N VAL A 159 -1.19 -23.61 6.66
CA VAL A 159 -0.38 -23.03 7.76
C VAL A 159 1.00 -23.67 7.85
N THR A 160 1.99 -22.98 7.32
CA THR A 160 3.40 -23.19 7.61
C THR A 160 3.94 -21.91 8.26
N LEU A 161 4.44 -22.04 9.48
CA LEU A 161 4.97 -20.90 10.22
C LEU A 161 6.50 -20.96 10.17
N ASP A 162 7.08 -20.20 9.25
CA ASP A 162 8.52 -19.91 9.22
C ASP A 162 8.80 -18.61 9.98
N GLY A 163 9.66 -18.68 11.00
CA GLY A 163 9.97 -17.53 11.85
C GLY A 163 10.53 -16.35 11.06
N LEU A 164 11.35 -16.60 10.04
CA LEU A 164 11.87 -15.51 9.20
C LEU A 164 10.79 -14.92 8.31
N GLY A 165 9.91 -15.74 7.73
CA GLY A 165 8.76 -15.26 6.97
C GLY A 165 7.81 -14.39 7.81
N LEU A 166 7.55 -14.76 9.07
CA LEU A 166 6.77 -13.95 10.00
C LEU A 166 7.46 -12.61 10.35
N LEU A 167 8.77 -12.65 10.64
CA LEU A 167 9.56 -11.43 10.90
C LEU A 167 9.57 -10.50 9.68
N ALA A 168 9.72 -11.06 8.49
CA ALA A 168 9.68 -10.31 7.24
C ALA A 168 8.29 -9.69 6.99
N GLY A 169 7.21 -10.45 7.19
CA GLY A 169 5.84 -9.94 7.05
C GLY A 169 5.53 -8.81 8.03
N PHE A 170 5.93 -8.95 9.30
CA PHE A 170 5.82 -7.87 10.27
C PHE A 170 6.72 -6.67 9.92
N GLY A 171 7.90 -6.91 9.37
CA GLY A 171 8.77 -5.89 8.82
C GLY A 171 8.11 -5.11 7.67
N ALA A 172 7.41 -5.81 6.77
CA ALA A 172 6.62 -5.18 5.71
C ALA A 172 5.52 -4.29 6.30
N ALA A 173 4.85 -4.74 7.37
CA ALA A 173 3.86 -3.97 8.10
C ALA A 173 4.43 -2.69 8.71
N LEU A 174 5.64 -2.75 9.28
CA LEU A 174 6.37 -1.58 9.81
C LEU A 174 6.74 -0.60 8.69
N CYS A 175 7.23 -1.12 7.56
CA CYS A 175 7.52 -0.33 6.37
C CYS A 175 6.27 0.36 5.81
N SER A 176 5.12 -0.34 5.79
CA SER A 176 3.85 0.21 5.33
C SER A 176 3.27 1.23 6.32
N ALA A 177 3.43 1.02 7.63
CA ALA A 177 3.18 2.08 8.61
C ALA A 177 4.09 3.30 8.37
N GLY A 178 5.35 3.07 7.99
CA GLY A 178 6.29 4.09 7.54
C GLY A 178 5.81 4.84 6.30
N TYR A 179 5.24 4.17 5.30
CA TYR A 179 4.61 4.78 4.12
C TYR A 179 3.56 5.82 4.54
N PHE A 180 2.63 5.46 5.42
CA PHE A 180 1.57 6.37 5.86
C PHE A 180 2.11 7.51 6.75
N LEU A 181 2.97 7.21 7.72
CA LEU A 181 3.47 8.21 8.68
C LEU A 181 4.47 9.19 8.06
N LEU A 182 5.42 8.70 7.25
CA LEU A 182 6.36 9.54 6.51
C LEU A 182 5.64 10.28 5.39
N GLY A 183 4.68 9.63 4.73
CA GLY A 183 3.81 10.25 3.73
C GLY A 183 3.06 11.47 4.30
N GLU A 184 2.32 11.29 5.40
CA GLU A 184 1.60 12.38 6.09
C GLU A 184 2.54 13.53 6.46
N ARG A 185 3.73 13.22 6.99
CA ARG A 185 4.72 14.24 7.35
C ARG A 185 5.29 14.97 6.13
N ALA A 186 5.59 14.24 5.05
CA ALA A 186 6.25 14.76 3.87
C ALA A 186 5.33 15.67 3.04
N VAL A 187 4.05 15.32 2.91
CA VAL A 187 3.07 16.11 2.13
C VAL A 187 2.72 17.46 2.77
N ALA A 188 3.20 17.73 3.99
CA ALA A 188 3.12 19.05 4.61
C ALA A 188 4.06 20.09 3.93
N GLY A 189 5.18 19.64 3.35
CA GLY A 189 6.16 20.52 2.70
C GLY A 189 6.45 20.20 1.24
N ILE A 190 6.21 18.95 0.82
CA ILE A 190 6.51 18.43 -0.52
C ILE A 190 5.20 18.19 -1.27
N ASP A 191 5.14 18.52 -2.56
CA ASP A 191 3.97 18.19 -3.38
C ASP A 191 3.79 16.65 -3.46
N PRO A 192 2.57 16.10 -3.26
CA PRO A 192 2.30 14.67 -3.33
C PRO A 192 2.88 13.99 -4.57
N LEU A 193 2.79 14.64 -5.73
CA LEU A 193 3.28 14.08 -6.98
C LEU A 193 4.82 14.01 -7.00
N GLY A 194 5.50 15.02 -6.45
CA GLY A 194 6.95 15.03 -6.29
C GLY A 194 7.44 13.96 -5.31
N LEU A 195 6.73 13.80 -4.19
CA LEU A 195 7.02 12.77 -3.18
C LEU A 195 6.90 11.35 -3.75
N VAL A 196 5.80 11.06 -4.47
CA VAL A 196 5.61 9.76 -5.11
C VAL A 196 6.68 9.52 -6.19
N THR A 197 6.98 10.53 -7.00
CA THR A 197 7.99 10.41 -8.07
C THR A 197 9.36 10.05 -7.49
N TRP A 198 9.86 10.83 -6.54
CA TRP A 198 11.16 10.56 -5.92
C TRP A 198 11.16 9.28 -5.09
N GLY A 199 10.07 8.96 -4.41
CA GLY A 199 9.92 7.70 -3.69
C GLY A 199 9.99 6.48 -4.61
N MET A 200 9.33 6.54 -5.78
CA MET A 200 9.39 5.50 -6.80
C MET A 200 10.78 5.38 -7.42
N VAL A 201 11.46 6.49 -7.70
CA VAL A 201 12.85 6.48 -8.20
C VAL A 201 13.81 5.85 -7.20
N ILE A 202 13.75 6.27 -5.93
CA ILE A 202 14.58 5.71 -4.86
C ILE A 202 14.25 4.23 -4.65
N GLY A 203 12.97 3.88 -4.65
CA GLY A 203 12.50 2.50 -4.54
C GLY A 203 12.96 1.63 -5.70
N ALA A 204 12.93 2.15 -6.92
CA ALA A 204 13.42 1.49 -8.14
C ALA A 204 14.92 1.21 -8.06
N VAL A 205 15.70 2.18 -7.59
CA VAL A 205 17.14 1.99 -7.38
C VAL A 205 17.38 0.91 -6.31
N ALA A 206 16.69 0.97 -5.18
CA ALA A 206 16.84 0.00 -4.10
C ALA A 206 16.46 -1.44 -4.52
N ILE A 207 15.34 -1.60 -5.22
CA ILE A 207 14.87 -2.92 -5.66
C ILE A 207 15.73 -3.50 -6.79
N SER A 208 16.35 -2.63 -7.61
CA SER A 208 17.27 -3.06 -8.68
C SER A 208 18.51 -3.80 -8.16
N PHE A 209 18.90 -3.61 -6.90
CA PHE A 209 19.98 -4.40 -6.28
C PHE A 209 19.58 -5.84 -5.98
N VAL A 210 18.27 -6.12 -5.85
CA VAL A 210 17.74 -7.45 -5.52
C VAL A 210 17.20 -8.15 -6.76
N ALA A 211 16.47 -7.42 -7.60
CA ALA A 211 15.91 -7.90 -8.86
C ALA A 211 16.26 -6.92 -9.98
N PRO A 212 17.48 -7.04 -10.54
CA PRO A 212 17.95 -6.11 -11.56
C PRO A 212 17.08 -6.12 -12.82
N PRO A 213 16.86 -4.98 -13.51
CA PRO A 213 15.97 -4.91 -14.66
C PRO A 213 16.32 -5.86 -15.81
N TRP A 214 17.60 -6.17 -16.02
CA TRP A 214 18.07 -7.10 -17.06
C TRP A 214 17.74 -8.57 -16.76
N THR A 215 17.28 -8.90 -15.55
CA THR A 215 16.77 -10.23 -15.23
C THR A 215 15.35 -10.47 -15.75
N TRP A 216 14.70 -9.43 -16.30
CA TRP A 216 13.36 -9.56 -16.85
C TRP A 216 13.35 -10.46 -18.11
N PRO A 217 12.50 -11.49 -18.17
CA PRO A 217 12.42 -12.39 -19.32
C PRO A 217 11.66 -11.71 -20.47
N ALA A 218 12.35 -10.89 -21.28
CA ALA A 218 11.75 -10.11 -22.36
C ALA A 218 10.95 -10.94 -23.37
N ALA A 219 11.34 -12.21 -23.59
CA ALA A 219 10.62 -13.14 -24.46
C ALA A 219 9.18 -13.45 -23.99
N LEU A 220 8.86 -13.21 -22.72
CA LEU A 220 7.52 -13.45 -22.17
C LEU A 220 6.54 -12.28 -22.39
N LEU A 221 7.00 -11.13 -22.89
CA LEU A 221 6.16 -9.92 -22.99
C LEU A 221 4.97 -10.09 -23.93
N ASP A 222 5.15 -10.83 -25.02
CA ASP A 222 4.11 -11.09 -26.01
C ASP A 222 3.32 -12.38 -25.76
N VAL A 223 3.66 -13.11 -24.70
CA VAL A 223 2.97 -14.35 -24.35
C VAL A 223 1.53 -14.01 -23.93
N PRO A 224 0.52 -14.61 -24.57
CA PRO A 224 -0.87 -14.47 -24.12
C PRO A 224 -1.06 -15.22 -22.81
N VAL A 225 -1.61 -14.54 -21.81
CA VAL A 225 -1.90 -15.12 -20.49
C VAL A 225 -3.39 -15.05 -20.19
N GLY A 226 -3.90 -16.06 -19.50
CA GLY A 226 -5.31 -16.10 -19.12
C GLY A 226 -5.69 -14.96 -18.18
N PHE A 227 -6.75 -14.23 -18.52
CA PHE A 227 -7.38 -13.20 -17.71
C PHE A 227 -8.91 -13.34 -17.83
N GLY A 228 -9.49 -14.25 -17.04
CA GLY A 228 -10.87 -14.67 -17.22
C GLY A 228 -11.07 -15.32 -18.59
N ALA A 229 -12.04 -14.84 -19.38
CA ALA A 229 -12.28 -15.33 -20.75
C ALA A 229 -11.28 -14.78 -21.80
N TRP A 230 -10.41 -13.85 -21.40
CA TRP A 230 -9.54 -13.09 -22.30
C TRP A 230 -8.10 -13.60 -22.20
N HIS A 231 -7.32 -13.40 -23.27
CA HIS A 231 -5.92 -13.83 -23.33
C HIS A 231 -4.99 -12.67 -23.76
N PRO A 232 -4.94 -11.57 -22.99
CA PRO A 232 -4.08 -10.44 -23.31
C PRO A 232 -2.59 -10.79 -23.23
N PRO A 233 -1.72 -10.10 -23.99
CA PRO A 233 -0.28 -10.26 -23.84
C PRO A 233 0.20 -9.70 -22.50
N VAL A 234 1.28 -10.26 -21.96
CA VAL A 234 1.88 -9.86 -20.67
C VAL A 234 2.18 -8.36 -20.63
N TRP A 235 2.69 -7.75 -21.71
CA TRP A 235 3.03 -6.33 -21.72
C TRP A 235 1.82 -5.42 -21.44
N LEU A 236 0.61 -5.82 -21.88
CA LEU A 236 -0.61 -5.05 -21.67
C LEU A 236 -1.00 -5.09 -20.18
N LEU A 237 -1.00 -6.29 -19.59
CA LEU A 237 -1.28 -6.44 -18.16
C LEU A 237 -0.24 -5.75 -17.29
N LEU A 238 1.04 -5.84 -17.66
CA LEU A 238 2.12 -5.14 -16.98
C LEU A 238 1.97 -3.62 -17.08
N THR A 239 1.54 -3.11 -18.23
CA THR A 239 1.27 -1.67 -18.42
C THR A 239 0.11 -1.21 -17.54
N LEU A 240 -0.98 -1.97 -17.46
CA LEU A 240 -2.08 -1.68 -16.54
C LEU A 240 -1.63 -1.74 -15.07
N LEU A 241 -0.79 -2.72 -14.72
CA LEU A 241 -0.22 -2.85 -13.37
C LEU A 241 0.65 -1.64 -13.01
N VAL A 242 1.45 -1.13 -13.95
CA VAL A 242 2.28 0.06 -13.76
C VAL A 242 1.40 1.31 -13.63
N LEU A 243 0.52 1.56 -14.60
CA LEU A 243 -0.20 2.83 -14.67
C LEU A 243 -1.33 2.90 -13.63
N VAL A 244 -2.15 1.86 -13.52
CA VAL A 244 -3.31 1.84 -12.65
C VAL A 244 -2.91 1.44 -11.23
N ALA A 245 -2.43 0.21 -11.06
CA ALA A 245 -2.18 -0.36 -9.74
C ALA A 245 -0.94 0.21 -9.03
N THR A 246 -0.10 0.99 -9.70
CA THR A 246 1.10 1.60 -9.12
C THR A 246 1.04 3.13 -9.21
N VAL A 247 1.10 3.72 -10.41
CA VAL A 247 1.18 5.18 -10.57
C VAL A 247 -0.07 5.87 -10.00
N LEU A 248 -1.27 5.51 -10.47
CA LEU A 248 -2.51 6.14 -10.00
C LEU A 248 -2.78 5.80 -8.53
N ALA A 249 -2.57 4.55 -8.14
CA ALA A 249 -2.76 4.10 -6.76
C ALA A 249 -1.91 4.89 -5.75
N TYR A 250 -0.60 5.02 -5.98
CA TYR A 250 0.29 5.76 -5.08
C TYR A 250 0.04 7.28 -5.13
N VAL A 251 -0.24 7.84 -6.30
CA VAL A 251 -0.57 9.28 -6.41
C VAL A 251 -1.83 9.60 -5.63
N CYS A 252 -2.88 8.78 -5.75
CA CYS A 252 -4.11 8.96 -4.96
C CYS A 252 -3.84 8.73 -3.47
N GLY A 253 -3.13 7.66 -3.11
CA GLY A 253 -2.82 7.32 -1.71
C GLY A 253 -2.06 8.43 -0.98
N ILE A 254 -1.01 8.98 -1.60
CA ILE A 254 -0.25 10.09 -1.02
C ILE A 254 -1.03 11.40 -1.07
N SER A 255 -1.83 11.64 -2.13
CA SER A 255 -2.68 12.83 -2.17
C SER A 255 -3.76 12.81 -1.08
N ALA A 256 -4.24 11.64 -0.69
CA ALA A 256 -5.16 11.49 0.43
C ALA A 256 -4.53 11.94 1.76
N LEU A 257 -3.25 11.65 1.98
CA LEU A 257 -2.52 12.03 3.19
C LEU A 257 -2.34 13.55 3.35
N ARG A 258 -2.56 14.33 2.29
CA ARG A 258 -2.65 15.79 2.38
C ARG A 258 -3.96 16.25 3.04
N HIS A 259 -4.95 15.38 3.08
CA HIS A 259 -6.31 15.67 3.52
C HIS A 259 -6.77 14.75 4.66
N LEU A 260 -6.03 13.71 5.02
CA LEU A 260 -6.41 12.79 6.09
C LEU A 260 -5.18 12.43 6.93
N PRO A 261 -5.34 12.28 8.25
CA PRO A 261 -4.31 11.67 9.09
C PRO A 261 -4.00 10.24 8.63
N ALA A 262 -2.75 9.78 8.82
CA ALA A 262 -2.30 8.43 8.50
C ALA A 262 -3.17 7.34 9.13
N SER A 263 -3.67 7.57 10.35
CA SER A 263 -4.54 6.63 11.05
C SER A 263 -5.88 6.44 10.36
N VAL A 264 -6.46 7.50 9.79
CA VAL A 264 -7.74 7.41 9.07
C VAL A 264 -7.52 6.81 7.69
N ALA A 265 -6.49 7.27 6.97
CA ALA A 265 -6.19 6.79 5.62
C ALA A 265 -5.86 5.28 5.61
N SER A 266 -5.07 4.79 6.57
CA SER A 266 -4.71 3.37 6.64
C SER A 266 -5.90 2.47 6.98
N VAL A 267 -6.84 2.93 7.79
CA VAL A 267 -8.07 2.18 8.13
C VAL A 267 -9.05 2.16 6.96
N VAL A 268 -9.29 3.31 6.31
CA VAL A 268 -10.15 3.35 5.10
C VAL A 268 -9.53 2.51 3.98
N GLY A 269 -8.21 2.42 3.91
CA GLY A 269 -7.48 1.54 3.01
C GLY A 269 -7.79 0.04 3.20
N LEU A 270 -8.30 -0.40 4.35
CA LEU A 270 -8.71 -1.80 4.57
C LEU A 270 -9.86 -2.25 3.65
N VAL A 271 -10.55 -1.32 2.98
CA VAL A 271 -11.50 -1.65 1.91
C VAL A 271 -10.83 -2.37 0.73
N GLU A 272 -9.52 -2.15 0.51
CA GLU A 272 -8.77 -2.74 -0.59
C GLU A 272 -8.89 -4.28 -0.66
N PRO A 273 -8.54 -5.06 0.40
CA PRO A 273 -8.74 -6.51 0.41
C PRO A 273 -10.14 -6.97 -0.02
N VAL A 274 -11.17 -6.22 0.39
CA VAL A 274 -12.56 -6.52 0.04
C VAL A 274 -12.78 -6.31 -1.45
N ILE A 275 -12.33 -5.18 -2.02
CA ILE A 275 -12.44 -4.94 -3.46
C ILE A 275 -11.63 -5.98 -4.24
N THR A 276 -10.46 -6.39 -3.74
CA THR A 276 -9.59 -7.38 -4.40
C THR A 276 -10.29 -8.72 -4.60
N ILE A 277 -10.95 -9.27 -3.56
CA ILE A 277 -11.66 -10.55 -3.69
C ILE A 277 -12.84 -10.45 -4.68
N PHE A 278 -13.57 -9.34 -4.67
CA PHE A 278 -14.67 -9.11 -5.62
C PHE A 278 -14.15 -8.93 -7.05
N ALA A 279 -13.03 -8.22 -7.22
CA ALA A 279 -12.39 -8.06 -8.52
C ALA A 279 -11.86 -9.38 -9.06
N ALA A 280 -11.32 -10.26 -8.21
CA ALA A 280 -10.89 -11.59 -8.61
C ALA A 280 -12.06 -12.47 -9.08
N TRP A 281 -13.18 -12.44 -8.36
CA TRP A 281 -14.41 -13.13 -8.76
C TRP A 281 -14.95 -12.61 -10.10
N VAL A 282 -15.06 -11.29 -10.29
CA VAL A 282 -15.65 -10.70 -11.51
C VAL A 282 -14.72 -10.79 -12.72
N LEU A 283 -13.42 -10.51 -12.55
CA LEU A 283 -12.49 -10.37 -13.68
C LEU A 283 -11.85 -11.69 -14.10
N ILE A 284 -11.59 -12.59 -13.14
CA ILE A 284 -10.86 -13.85 -13.38
C ILE A 284 -11.79 -15.06 -13.21
N GLY A 285 -12.93 -14.91 -12.55
CA GLY A 285 -13.88 -16.00 -12.31
C GLY A 285 -13.51 -16.88 -11.11
N GLU A 286 -12.74 -16.36 -10.15
CA GLU A 286 -12.39 -17.11 -8.94
C GLU A 286 -13.60 -17.33 -8.03
N GLU A 287 -13.75 -18.54 -7.48
CA GLU A 287 -14.85 -18.83 -6.56
C GLU A 287 -14.75 -18.00 -5.27
N LEU A 288 -15.86 -17.35 -4.92
CA LEU A 288 -15.95 -16.55 -3.70
C LEU A 288 -16.36 -17.43 -2.53
N ALA A 289 -15.44 -17.66 -1.59
CA ALA A 289 -15.69 -18.53 -0.46
C ALA A 289 -16.52 -17.83 0.63
N TRP A 290 -17.38 -18.57 1.32
CA TRP A 290 -18.19 -18.05 2.43
C TRP A 290 -17.39 -17.31 3.52
N PRO A 291 -16.19 -17.80 3.94
CA PRO A 291 -15.37 -17.07 4.90
C PRO A 291 -14.90 -15.69 4.39
N GLN A 292 -14.67 -15.54 3.08
CA GLN A 292 -14.25 -14.27 2.49
C GLN A 292 -15.38 -13.22 2.52
N LEU A 293 -16.62 -13.65 2.26
CA LEU A 293 -17.82 -12.79 2.37
C LEU A 293 -18.07 -12.33 3.81
N LEU A 294 -18.08 -13.28 4.75
CA LEU A 294 -18.27 -12.99 6.17
C LEU A 294 -17.13 -12.11 6.70
N GLY A 295 -15.90 -12.46 6.36
CA GLY A 295 -14.70 -11.70 6.73
C GLY A 295 -14.75 -10.27 6.23
N SER A 296 -15.20 -10.05 4.99
CA SER A 296 -15.36 -8.71 4.41
C SER A 296 -16.37 -7.86 5.17
N ALA A 297 -17.54 -8.43 5.53
CA ALA A 297 -18.53 -7.72 6.31
C ALA A 297 -18.00 -7.32 7.70
N ILE A 298 -17.31 -8.25 8.39
CA ILE A 298 -16.69 -8.02 9.69
C ILE A 298 -15.58 -6.95 9.59
N LEU A 299 -14.75 -7.04 8.56
CA LEU A 299 -13.65 -6.11 8.31
C LEU A 299 -14.19 -4.68 8.13
N LEU A 300 -15.21 -4.51 7.29
CA LEU A 300 -15.82 -3.21 7.02
C LEU A 300 -16.52 -2.63 8.25
N ALA A 301 -17.19 -3.48 9.05
CA ALA A 301 -17.78 -3.06 10.32
C ALA A 301 -16.71 -2.53 11.31
N GLY A 302 -15.58 -3.23 11.43
CA GLY A 302 -14.44 -2.79 12.24
C GLY A 302 -13.86 -1.46 11.77
N ALA A 303 -13.62 -1.34 10.45
CA ALA A 303 -13.12 -0.11 9.84
C ALA A 303 -14.07 1.08 10.06
N TYR A 304 -15.38 0.86 9.93
CA TYR A 304 -16.40 1.88 10.16
C TYR A 304 -16.41 2.38 11.62
N ILE A 305 -16.28 1.48 12.61
CA ILE A 305 -16.17 1.86 14.02
C ILE A 305 -14.96 2.78 14.23
N VAL A 306 -13.79 2.38 13.71
CA VAL A 306 -12.56 3.18 13.87
C VAL A 306 -12.70 4.55 13.20
N GLN A 307 -13.31 4.60 12.02
CA GLN A 307 -13.57 5.85 11.31
C GLN A 307 -14.48 6.79 12.13
N ARG A 308 -15.64 6.31 12.60
CA ARG A 308 -16.59 7.13 13.39
C ARG A 308 -15.96 7.73 14.64
N TYR A 309 -15.18 6.94 15.39
CA TYR A 309 -14.58 7.43 16.62
C TYR A 309 -13.36 8.33 16.40
N SER A 310 -12.64 8.18 15.28
CA SER A 310 -11.58 9.12 14.90
C SER A 310 -12.14 10.45 14.37
N GLU A 311 -13.32 10.45 13.75
CA GLU A 311 -14.06 11.66 13.38
C GLU A 311 -14.44 12.50 14.63
N ILE A 312 -14.92 11.84 15.69
CA ILE A 312 -15.34 12.50 16.95
C ILE A 312 -14.16 13.14 17.69
N LEU A 313 -12.94 12.59 17.58
CA LEU A 313 -11.75 13.10 18.28
C LEU A 313 -11.03 14.25 17.54
N SER A 314 -11.38 14.47 16.28
CA SER A 314 -10.71 15.43 15.40
C SER A 314 -11.61 16.59 14.94
N GLY A 315 -12.89 16.58 15.34
CA GLY A 315 -13.79 17.73 15.28
C GLY A 315 -13.78 18.46 16.62
#